data_AF-A0A819G866-F1
#
_entry.id   AF-A0A819G866-F1
#
_cell.length_a   1.000
_cell.length_b   1.000
_cell.length_c   1.000
_cell.angle_alpha   90.00
_cell.angle_beta   90.00
_cell.angle_gamma   90.00
#
_symmetry.space_group_name_H-M   'P 1'
#
loop_
_entity.id
_entity.type
_entity.pdbx_description
1 polymer ?
#
loop_
_entity_poly.entity_id
_entity_poly.type
_entity_poly.pdbx_seq_one_letter_code
_entity_poly.pdbx_strand_id
1 'polypeptide(L)'
;MRALNDLVRQGKVHYIGCSNFTSWQIQKANDIAEKENLEKFMALQQQYSLLCRNMEWDTIAVCRNEGLGILPWSPLAGGWLSGKFDRSTEKPDEGSRVSWAEKAGWPETNWSTKKVEQTWNVLDQLRAIAKELNVSVAAVALRW
;
A
#
# COMPACT_ATOMS: atom_id res chain seq x y z
N MET A 1 8.91 -16.15 -14.67
CA MET A 1 9.05 -17.11 -13.56
C MET A 1 10.43 -17.78 -13.52
N ARG A 2 10.95 -18.38 -14.60
CA ARG A 2 12.24 -19.12 -14.60
C ARG A 2 13.43 -18.38 -13.99
N ALA A 3 13.67 -17.12 -14.35
CA ALA A 3 14.79 -16.36 -13.77
C ALA A 3 14.72 -16.26 -12.23
N LEU A 4 13.53 -16.03 -11.67
CA LEU A 4 13.31 -15.95 -10.22
C LEU A 4 13.42 -17.32 -9.55
N ASN A 5 12.86 -18.35 -10.20
CA ASN A 5 13.00 -19.74 -9.77
C ASN A 5 14.48 -20.15 -9.69
N ASP A 6 15.31 -19.76 -10.66
CA ASP A 6 16.73 -20.09 -10.68
C ASP A 6 17.47 -19.41 -9.52
N LEU A 7 17.08 -18.20 -9.10
CA LEU A 7 17.63 -17.56 -7.91
C LEU A 7 17.29 -18.34 -6.63
N VAL A 8 16.08 -18.88 -6.54
CA VAL A 8 15.66 -19.74 -5.41
C VAL A 8 16.45 -21.04 -5.42
N ARG A 9 16.55 -21.71 -6.57
CA ARG A 9 17.32 -22.96 -6.72
C ARG A 9 18.82 -22.78 -6.45
N GLN A 10 19.37 -21.62 -6.76
CA GLN A 10 20.76 -21.26 -6.45
C GLN A 10 20.96 -20.91 -4.97
N GLY A 11 19.89 -20.87 -4.15
CA GLY A 11 19.97 -20.49 -2.74
C GLY A 11 20.26 -19.01 -2.50
N LYS A 12 20.08 -18.15 -3.52
CA LYS A 12 20.31 -16.69 -3.41
C LYS A 12 19.16 -15.97 -2.72
N VAL A 13 17.96 -16.53 -2.82
CA VAL A 13 16.75 -16.06 -2.13
C VAL A 13 15.98 -17.28 -1.64
N HIS A 14 15.22 -17.12 -0.56
CA HIS A 14 14.38 -18.20 -0.02
C HIS A 14 13.02 -18.28 -0.70
N TYR A 15 12.42 -17.12 -0.99
CA TYR A 15 11.08 -17.00 -1.57
C TYR A 15 11.02 -15.82 -2.52
N ILE A 16 10.03 -15.83 -3.41
CA ILE A 16 9.80 -14.76 -4.37
C ILE A 16 8.42 -14.13 -4.14
N GLY A 17 8.34 -12.83 -4.36
CA GLY A 17 7.12 -12.05 -4.31
C GLY A 17 7.07 -11.05 -5.46
N CYS A 18 5.93 -10.40 -5.61
CA CYS A 18 5.74 -9.34 -6.60
C CYS A 18 5.30 -8.05 -5.92
N SER A 19 5.46 -6.93 -6.61
CA SER A 19 5.05 -5.63 -6.11
C SER A 19 4.28 -4.88 -7.18
N ASN A 20 3.17 -4.24 -6.80
CA ASN A 20 2.33 -3.45 -7.70
C ASN A 20 1.82 -4.22 -8.94
N PHE A 21 1.61 -5.53 -8.79
CA PHE A 21 0.98 -6.34 -9.81
C PHE A 21 -0.55 -6.26 -9.70
N THR A 22 -1.21 -6.28 -10.85
CA THR A 22 -2.66 -6.47 -10.95
C THR A 22 -3.02 -7.93 -10.72
N SER A 23 -4.27 -8.18 -10.34
CA SER A 23 -4.78 -9.52 -10.01
C SER A 23 -4.55 -10.55 -11.12
N TRP A 24 -4.78 -10.16 -12.38
CA TRP A 24 -4.57 -11.07 -13.52
C TRP A 24 -3.09 -11.37 -13.76
N GLN A 25 -2.18 -10.45 -13.45
CA GLN A 25 -0.74 -10.69 -13.58
C GLN A 25 -0.26 -11.68 -12.52
N ILE A 26 -0.78 -11.58 -11.30
CA ILE A 26 -0.50 -12.52 -10.21
C ILE A 26 -0.99 -13.92 -10.61
N GLN A 27 -2.27 -14.04 -10.98
CA GLN A 27 -2.86 -15.31 -11.39
C GLN A 27 -2.07 -15.93 -12.54
N LYS A 28 -1.83 -15.17 -13.62
CA LYS A 28 -1.08 -15.66 -14.78
C LYS A 28 0.33 -16.15 -14.42
N ALA A 29 1.03 -15.43 -13.55
CA ALA A 29 2.38 -15.81 -13.13
C ALA A 29 2.37 -17.12 -12.31
N ASN A 30 1.42 -17.26 -11.39
CA ASN A 30 1.28 -18.45 -10.59
C ASN A 30 0.78 -19.65 -11.39
N ASP A 31 -0.16 -19.49 -12.32
CA ASP A 31 -0.62 -20.55 -13.22
C ASP A 31 0.54 -21.10 -14.07
N ILE A 32 1.41 -20.22 -14.57
CA ILE A 32 2.61 -20.62 -15.32
C ILE A 32 3.59 -21.37 -14.41
N ALA A 33 3.81 -20.87 -13.19
CA ALA A 33 4.70 -21.53 -12.25
C ALA A 33 4.19 -22.91 -11.85
N GLU A 34 2.89 -23.06 -11.57
CA GLU A 34 2.23 -24.33 -11.30
C GLU A 34 2.40 -25.31 -12.48
N LYS A 35 2.05 -24.86 -13.69
CA LYS A 35 2.13 -25.68 -14.91
C LYS A 35 3.55 -26.15 -15.22
N GLU A 36 4.54 -25.31 -14.96
CA GLU A 36 5.95 -25.60 -15.25
C GLU A 36 6.73 -26.16 -14.04
N ASN A 37 6.05 -26.44 -12.92
CA ASN A 37 6.65 -26.88 -11.66
C ASN A 37 7.80 -25.97 -11.18
N LEU A 38 7.53 -24.66 -11.15
CA LEU A 38 8.43 -23.59 -10.70
C LEU A 38 7.92 -22.98 -9.39
N GLU A 39 8.79 -22.22 -8.74
CA GLU A 39 8.42 -21.39 -7.59
C GLU A 39 7.31 -20.38 -7.95
N LYS A 40 6.26 -20.34 -7.11
CA LYS A 40 5.15 -19.37 -7.20
C LYS A 40 5.47 -18.10 -6.42
N PHE A 41 4.74 -17.02 -6.70
CA PHE A 41 4.79 -15.86 -5.81
C PHE A 41 4.11 -16.19 -4.47
N MET A 42 4.82 -15.90 -3.39
CA MET A 42 4.36 -16.13 -2.01
C MET A 42 3.88 -14.85 -1.32
N ALA A 43 4.19 -13.68 -1.89
CA ALA A 43 3.80 -12.39 -1.32
C ALA A 43 3.53 -11.34 -2.39
N LEU A 44 2.63 -10.41 -2.07
CA LEU A 44 2.36 -9.19 -2.81
C LEU A 44 2.68 -7.98 -1.93
N GLN A 45 3.56 -7.10 -2.42
CA GLN A 45 3.76 -5.76 -1.85
C GLN A 45 2.93 -4.74 -2.63
N GLN A 46 1.95 -4.08 -2.01
CA GLN A 46 1.00 -3.21 -2.71
C GLN A 46 0.57 -2.03 -1.82
N GLN A 47 0.19 -0.91 -2.42
CA GLN A 47 -0.31 0.24 -1.66
C GLN A 47 -1.60 -0.15 -0.96
N TYR A 48 -1.67 0.11 0.35
CA TYR A 48 -2.92 -0.06 1.07
C TYR A 48 -3.00 0.88 2.25
N SER A 49 -4.06 1.69 2.28
CA SER A 49 -4.38 2.63 3.36
C SER A 49 -5.84 3.04 3.25
N LEU A 50 -6.36 3.75 4.25
CA LEU A 50 -7.71 4.36 4.16
C LEU A 50 -7.91 5.28 2.94
N LEU A 51 -6.82 5.79 2.33
CA LEU A 51 -6.86 6.64 1.13
C LEU A 51 -6.52 5.90 -0.17
N CYS A 52 -6.22 4.60 -0.12
CA CYS A 52 -5.93 3.77 -1.28
C CYS A 52 -6.33 2.33 -0.99
N ARG A 53 -7.50 1.93 -1.53
CA ARG A 53 -8.17 0.66 -1.23
C ARG A 53 -8.44 -0.18 -2.48
N ASN A 54 -7.77 0.14 -3.60
CA ASN A 54 -8.03 -0.47 -4.91
C ASN A 54 -7.84 -2.00 -4.90
N MET A 55 -6.96 -2.52 -4.05
CA MET A 55 -6.73 -3.96 -3.94
C MET A 55 -7.92 -4.75 -3.37
N GLU A 56 -8.87 -4.08 -2.71
CA GLU A 56 -10.07 -4.75 -2.16
C GLU A 56 -11.04 -5.22 -3.24
N TRP A 57 -10.96 -4.66 -4.45
CA TRP A 57 -11.87 -5.02 -5.54
C TRP A 57 -11.69 -6.47 -5.99
N ASP A 58 -10.44 -6.93 -6.12
CA ASP A 58 -10.13 -8.25 -6.66
C ASP A 58 -8.77 -8.81 -6.19
N THR A 59 -7.77 -7.95 -5.99
CA THR A 59 -6.39 -8.37 -5.70
C THR A 59 -6.29 -9.15 -4.39
N ILE A 60 -7.02 -8.76 -3.35
CA ILE A 60 -7.11 -9.52 -2.08
C ILE A 60 -7.70 -10.91 -2.31
N ALA A 61 -8.72 -11.03 -3.17
CA ALA A 61 -9.36 -12.31 -3.46
C ALA A 61 -8.38 -13.26 -4.17
N VAL A 62 -7.64 -12.78 -5.17
CA VAL A 62 -6.58 -13.55 -5.82
C VAL A 62 -5.48 -13.94 -4.84
N CYS A 63 -5.01 -13.01 -3.99
CA CYS A 63 -4.00 -13.33 -2.98
C CYS A 63 -4.46 -14.45 -2.04
N ARG A 64 -5.72 -14.40 -1.58
CA ARG A 64 -6.29 -15.46 -0.74
C ARG A 64 -6.41 -16.80 -1.47
N ASN A 65 -6.86 -16.79 -2.73
CA ASN A 65 -6.98 -17.99 -3.55
C ASN A 65 -5.63 -18.68 -3.76
N GLU A 66 -4.61 -17.88 -4.05
CA GLU A 66 -3.27 -18.34 -4.40
C GLU A 66 -2.34 -18.52 -3.18
N GLY A 67 -2.81 -18.19 -1.97
CA GLY A 67 -2.03 -18.30 -0.74
C GLY A 67 -0.93 -17.25 -0.57
N LEU A 68 -1.05 -16.07 -1.22
CA LEU A 68 -0.09 -14.97 -1.08
C LEU A 68 -0.32 -14.19 0.22
N GLY A 69 0.78 -13.93 0.94
CA GLY A 69 0.83 -12.89 1.98
C GLY A 69 0.76 -11.49 1.37
N ILE A 70 0.12 -10.55 2.06
CA ILE A 70 0.03 -9.16 1.63
C ILE A 70 0.93 -8.31 2.53
N LEU A 71 1.79 -7.50 1.90
CA LEU A 71 2.74 -6.60 2.55
C LEU A 71 2.40 -5.16 2.17
N PRO A 72 1.51 -4.48 2.92
CA PRO A 72 1.12 -3.10 2.63
C PRO A 72 2.31 -2.14 2.63
N TRP A 73 2.40 -1.29 1.62
CA TRP A 73 3.26 -0.11 1.66
C TRP A 73 2.44 1.18 1.79
N SER A 74 3.07 2.22 2.36
CA SER A 74 2.44 3.52 2.68
C SER A 74 1.10 3.43 3.43
N PRO A 75 1.01 2.72 4.56
CA PRO A 75 -0.24 2.62 5.33
C PRO A 75 -0.68 3.98 5.90
N LEU A 76 0.23 4.94 6.03
CA LEU A 76 -0.07 6.33 6.41
C LEU A 76 -0.12 7.31 5.23
N ALA A 77 -0.12 6.82 3.98
CA ALA A 77 -0.18 7.62 2.75
C ALA A 77 0.83 8.79 2.74
N GLY A 78 2.13 8.51 2.91
CA GLY A 78 3.16 9.56 2.94
C GLY A 78 3.10 10.50 4.16
N GLY A 79 2.28 10.17 5.16
CA GLY A 79 2.06 10.94 6.37
C GLY A 79 0.74 11.71 6.39
N TRP A 80 -0.07 11.64 5.34
CA TRP A 80 -1.42 12.23 5.35
C TRP A 80 -2.26 11.71 6.51
N LEU A 81 -2.21 10.41 6.79
CA LEU A 81 -2.97 9.76 7.85
C LEU A 81 -2.28 9.80 9.22
N SER A 82 -1.28 10.68 9.43
CA SER A 82 -0.60 10.80 10.72
C SER A 82 -1.32 11.70 11.73
N GLY A 83 -2.29 12.51 11.26
CA GLY A 83 -3.01 13.51 12.05
C GLY A 83 -2.43 14.93 11.99
N LYS A 84 -1.30 15.12 11.29
CA LYS A 84 -0.58 16.41 11.21
C LYS A 84 -1.23 17.47 10.32
N PHE A 85 -2.16 17.09 9.44
CA PHE A 85 -2.80 18.00 8.51
C PHE A 85 -4.29 18.12 8.80
N ASP A 86 -4.80 19.34 8.83
CA ASP A 86 -6.22 19.69 8.92
C ASP A 86 -6.64 20.59 7.76
N ARG A 87 -7.93 20.93 7.75
CA ARG A 87 -8.52 21.84 6.75
C ARG A 87 -7.91 23.24 6.77
N SER A 88 -7.35 23.69 7.90
CA SER A 88 -6.59 24.96 7.99
C SER A 88 -5.16 24.86 7.45
N THR A 89 -4.67 23.65 7.18
CA THR A 89 -3.34 23.46 6.60
C THR A 89 -3.35 23.90 5.14
N GLU A 90 -2.69 25.02 4.86
CA GLU A 90 -2.64 25.56 3.49
C GLU A 90 -1.67 24.80 2.59
N LYS A 91 -0.49 24.46 3.15
CA LYS A 91 0.64 23.79 2.49
C LYS A 91 1.38 22.87 3.48
N PRO A 92 2.08 21.83 2.99
CA PRO A 92 2.89 20.98 3.85
C PRO A 92 4.19 21.69 4.26
N ASP A 93 4.75 21.34 5.42
CA ASP A 93 6.04 21.86 5.86
C ASP A 93 7.15 21.56 4.83
N GLU A 94 8.06 22.51 4.64
CA GLU A 94 9.24 22.31 3.80
C GLU A 94 10.13 21.20 4.33
N GLY A 95 10.63 20.35 3.43
CA GLY A 95 11.43 19.18 3.79
C GLY A 95 10.61 17.99 4.30
N SER A 96 9.30 18.15 4.54
CA SER A 96 8.43 17.02 4.84
C SER A 96 8.31 16.07 3.64
N ARG A 97 8.01 14.79 3.91
CA ARG A 97 7.80 13.78 2.86
C ARG A 97 6.76 14.19 1.81
N VAL A 98 5.72 14.91 2.20
CA VAL A 98 4.68 15.39 1.28
C VAL A 98 5.18 16.54 0.42
N SER A 99 5.96 17.48 0.98
CA SER A 99 6.60 18.53 0.19
C SER A 99 7.59 17.96 -0.83
N TRP A 100 8.28 16.87 -0.48
CA TRP A 100 9.18 16.18 -1.39
C TRP A 100 8.41 15.41 -2.48
N ALA A 101 7.33 14.72 -2.13
CA ALA A 101 6.46 14.06 -3.09
C ALA A 101 5.83 15.05 -4.09
N GLU A 102 5.49 16.27 -3.63
CA GLU A 102 5.06 17.36 -4.52
C GLU A 102 6.13 17.71 -5.55
N LYS A 103 7.37 17.96 -5.09
CA LYS A 103 8.50 18.27 -5.99
C LYS A 103 8.83 17.12 -6.94
N ALA A 104 8.70 15.88 -6.48
CA ALA A 104 8.95 14.67 -7.27
C ALA A 104 7.79 14.30 -8.22
N GLY A 105 6.64 14.98 -8.11
CA GLY A 105 5.47 14.70 -8.93
C GLY A 105 4.82 13.34 -8.63
N TRP A 106 4.88 12.86 -7.39
CA TRP A 106 4.36 11.54 -7.00
C TRP A 106 2.89 11.61 -6.53
N PRO A 107 1.92 11.29 -7.40
CA PRO A 107 0.50 11.54 -7.13
C PRO A 107 -0.06 10.72 -5.95
N GLU A 108 0.61 9.64 -5.56
CA GLU A 108 0.18 8.74 -4.49
C GLU A 108 0.20 9.42 -3.13
N THR A 109 1.03 10.47 -2.95
CA THR A 109 1.22 11.11 -1.64
C THR A 109 1.46 12.63 -1.71
N ASN A 110 1.57 13.22 -2.90
CA ASN A 110 1.80 14.66 -3.04
C ASN A 110 0.64 15.51 -2.51
N TRP A 111 0.91 16.80 -2.31
CA TRP A 111 -0.05 17.71 -1.72
C TRP A 111 -1.22 17.96 -2.67
N SER A 112 -0.92 18.34 -3.91
CA SER A 112 -1.90 18.77 -4.92
C SER A 112 -2.94 17.69 -5.24
N THR A 113 -2.54 16.42 -5.31
CA THR A 113 -3.46 15.30 -5.64
C THR A 113 -4.28 14.86 -4.43
N LYS A 114 -3.72 14.96 -3.22
CA LYS A 114 -4.37 14.45 -2.00
C LYS A 114 -5.15 15.51 -1.24
N LYS A 115 -4.96 16.81 -1.51
CA LYS A 115 -5.72 17.93 -0.93
C LYS A 115 -7.14 18.04 -1.50
N VAL A 116 -7.91 16.97 -1.40
CA VAL A 116 -9.30 16.87 -1.88
C VAL A 116 -10.26 16.56 -0.73
N GLU A 117 -11.54 16.86 -0.92
CA GLU A 117 -12.56 16.75 0.14
C GLU A 117 -12.67 15.34 0.74
N GLN A 118 -12.53 14.31 -0.09
CA GLN A 118 -12.54 12.93 0.38
C GLN A 118 -11.43 12.64 1.41
N THR A 119 -10.22 13.18 1.19
CA THR A 119 -9.11 13.02 2.14
C THR A 119 -9.45 13.69 3.47
N TRP A 120 -10.00 14.91 3.43
CA TRP A 120 -10.38 15.63 4.65
C TRP A 120 -11.46 14.90 5.44
N ASN A 121 -12.47 14.35 4.78
CA ASN A 121 -13.50 13.54 5.43
C ASN A 121 -12.91 12.35 6.17
N VAL A 122 -11.93 11.65 5.58
CA VAL A 122 -11.23 10.55 6.25
C VAL A 122 -10.44 11.03 7.46
N LEU A 123 -9.72 12.15 7.35
CA LEU A 123 -8.93 12.70 8.46
C LEU A 123 -9.79 13.19 9.63
N ASP A 124 -10.93 13.81 9.33
CA ASP A 124 -11.88 14.28 10.34
C ASP A 124 -12.47 13.10 11.13
N GLN A 125 -12.85 12.02 10.44
CA GLN A 125 -13.33 10.79 11.09
C GLN A 125 -12.24 10.12 11.94
N LEU A 126 -11.02 10.01 11.42
CA LEU A 126 -9.91 9.45 12.16
C LEU A 126 -9.62 10.24 13.44
N ARG A 127 -9.71 11.57 13.42
CA ARG A 127 -9.54 12.41 14.61
C ARG A 127 -10.64 12.21 15.63
N ALA A 128 -11.89 12.11 15.20
CA ALA A 128 -13.00 11.85 16.09
C ALA A 128 -12.81 10.51 16.83
N ILE A 129 -12.49 9.44 16.09
CA ILE A 129 -12.22 8.11 16.64
C ILE A 129 -10.99 8.12 17.55
N ALA A 130 -9.90 8.77 17.13
CA ALA A 130 -8.68 8.87 17.92
C ALA A 130 -8.91 9.58 19.26
N LYS A 131 -9.75 10.63 19.26
CA LYS A 131 -10.15 11.34 20.48
C LYS A 131 -11.00 10.46 21.41
N GLU A 132 -11.97 9.74 20.87
CA GLU A 132 -12.82 8.81 21.64
C GLU A 132 -11.99 7.70 22.29
N LEU A 133 -11.04 7.14 21.55
CA LEU A 133 -10.18 6.05 22.00
C LEU A 133 -8.94 6.50 22.79
N ASN A 134 -8.70 7.81 22.92
CA ASN A 134 -7.50 8.39 23.54
C ASN A 134 -6.18 7.83 22.97
N VAL A 135 -6.09 7.72 21.64
CA VAL A 135 -4.89 7.29 20.90
C VAL A 135 -4.53 8.28 19.81
N SER A 136 -3.39 8.08 19.13
CA SER A 136 -3.03 8.92 17.99
C SER A 136 -3.84 8.57 16.74
N VAL A 137 -4.05 9.56 15.86
CA VAL A 137 -4.67 9.36 14.54
C VAL A 137 -3.94 8.27 13.74
N ALA A 138 -2.60 8.26 13.79
CA ALA A 138 -1.79 7.24 13.15
C ALA A 138 -2.08 5.83 13.70
N ALA A 139 -2.30 5.69 15.01
CA ALA A 139 -2.61 4.39 15.60
C ALA A 139 -3.98 3.85 15.12
N VAL A 140 -4.97 4.73 14.97
CA VAL A 140 -6.28 4.35 14.38
C VAL A 140 -6.09 3.94 12.92
N ALA A 141 -5.38 4.75 12.12
CA ALA A 141 -5.17 4.45 10.70
C ALA A 141 -4.41 3.14 10.45
N LEU A 142 -3.47 2.78 11.31
CA LEU A 142 -2.70 1.53 11.22
C LEU A 142 -3.46 0.29 11.71
N ARG A 143 -4.49 0.47 12.55
CA ARG A 143 -5.27 -0.63 13.14
C ARG A 143 -6.64 -0.83 12.51
N TRP A 144 -7.02 0.03 11.57
CA TRP A 144 -8.22 -0.12 10.76
C TRP A 144 -8.21 -1.45 9.99
#